data_AF-A0A933FGM3-F1
#
_entry.id   AF-A0A933FGM3-F1
#
_cell.length_a   1.000
_cell.length_b   1.000
_cell.length_c   1.000
_cell.angle_alpha   90.00
_cell.angle_beta   90.00
_cell.angle_gamma   90.00
#
_symmetry.space_group_name_H-M   'P 1'
#
loop_
_entity.id
_entity.type
_entity.pdbx_description
1 polymer ?
#
loop_
_entity_poly.entity_id
_entity_poly.type
_entity_poly.pdbx_seq_one_letter_code
_entity_poly.pdbx_strand_id
1 'polypeptide(L)'
;MNLLESLREDHRRLLRIMERLDGKVLGTARRVAESGDGRGAESEPIEILELLVREVTRHEEEEIRCLFPALLLHAPELEGILRVMDEDHGVIARIAHGLWKEPPEVKRSPTWLILGVTRIANILRSHIAREEAEIYLAAERLIPKEELERLGQKARRIRRRRDPWSHAT
;
A
#
# COMPACT_ATOMS: atom_id res chain seq x y z
N MET A 1 20.08 7.26 5.85
CA MET A 1 18.63 7.20 5.56
C MET A 1 17.85 7.20 6.86
N ASN A 2 17.17 8.32 7.13
CA ASN A 2 16.21 8.46 8.23
C ASN A 2 14.87 7.77 7.89
N LEU A 3 13.92 7.76 8.84
CA LEU A 3 12.63 7.10 8.62
C LEU A 3 11.85 7.67 7.43
N LEU A 4 11.70 9.00 7.36
CA LEU A 4 10.87 9.66 6.34
C LEU A 4 11.43 9.47 4.92
N GLU A 5 12.76 9.48 4.76
CA GLU A 5 13.40 9.16 3.50
C GLU A 5 13.09 7.72 3.05
N SER A 6 13.06 6.77 4.00
CA SER A 6 12.70 5.37 3.74
C SER A 6 11.24 5.24 3.30
N LEU A 7 10.33 5.87 4.04
CA LEU A 7 8.89 5.81 3.75
C LEU A 7 8.53 6.46 2.41
N ARG A 8 9.17 7.58 2.07
CA ARG A 8 9.02 8.19 0.72
C ARG A 8 9.54 7.29 -0.39
N GLU A 9 10.60 6.53 -0.16
CA GLU A 9 11.03 5.54 -1.17
C GLU A 9 10.03 4.39 -1.30
N ASP A 10 9.41 3.98 -0.20
CA ASP A 10 8.30 3.03 -0.24
C ASP A 10 7.11 3.61 -1.03
N HIS A 11 6.71 4.88 -0.85
CA HIS A 11 5.69 5.53 -1.70
C HIS A 11 6.02 5.47 -3.19
N ARG A 12 7.24 5.84 -3.57
CA ARG A 12 7.67 5.75 -4.98
C ARG A 12 7.60 4.32 -5.51
N ARG A 13 7.99 3.34 -4.69
CA ARG A 13 7.87 1.92 -5.04
C ARG A 13 6.42 1.50 -5.21
N LEU A 14 5.54 1.87 -4.28
CA LEU A 14 4.11 1.55 -4.33
C LEU A 14 3.45 2.12 -5.59
N LEU A 15 3.75 3.38 -5.92
CA LEU A 15 3.25 4.02 -7.15
C LEU A 15 3.74 3.31 -8.43
N ARG A 16 5.00 2.86 -8.48
CA ARG A 16 5.52 2.06 -9.60
C ARG A 16 4.82 0.70 -9.72
N ILE A 17 4.53 0.04 -8.60
CA ILE A 17 3.78 -1.23 -8.60
C ILE A 17 2.35 -0.98 -9.11
N MET A 18 1.73 0.10 -8.66
CA MET A 18 0.38 0.50 -9.11
C MET A 18 0.33 0.77 -10.61
N GLU A 19 1.29 1.52 -11.15
CA GLU A 19 1.37 1.79 -12.59
C GLU A 19 1.52 0.49 -13.41
N ARG A 20 2.37 -0.43 -12.93
CA ARG A 20 2.50 -1.75 -13.54
C ARG A 20 1.18 -2.54 -13.46
N LEU A 21 0.48 -2.49 -12.33
CA LEU A 21 -0.81 -3.14 -12.13
C LEU A 21 -1.87 -2.59 -13.10
N ASP A 22 -2.02 -1.27 -13.16
CA ASP A 22 -2.94 -0.56 -14.06
C ASP A 22 -2.69 -1.00 -15.52
N GLY A 23 -1.43 -1.02 -15.96
CA GLY A 23 -1.07 -1.47 -17.31
C GLY A 23 -1.45 -2.94 -17.59
N LYS A 24 -1.28 -3.82 -16.60
CA LYS A 24 -1.64 -5.24 -16.75
C LYS A 24 -3.15 -5.47 -16.76
N VAL A 25 -3.90 -4.76 -15.91
CA VAL A 25 -5.36 -4.81 -15.88
C VAL A 25 -5.95 -4.34 -17.21
N LEU A 26 -5.48 -3.20 -17.73
CA LEU A 26 -5.93 -2.68 -19.03
C LEU A 26 -5.55 -3.61 -20.19
N GLY A 27 -4.34 -4.16 -20.17
CA GLY A 27 -3.89 -5.15 -21.15
C GLY A 27 -4.75 -6.43 -21.11
N THR A 28 -5.09 -6.92 -19.93
CA THR A 28 -6.02 -8.04 -19.74
C THR A 28 -7.38 -7.70 -20.33
N ALA A 29 -7.93 -6.52 -20.02
CA ALA A 29 -9.24 -6.11 -20.51
C ALA A 29 -9.31 -6.09 -22.04
N ARG A 30 -8.26 -5.55 -22.68
CA ARG A 30 -8.13 -5.55 -24.13
C ARG A 30 -8.08 -6.95 -24.72
N ARG A 31 -7.25 -7.85 -24.16
CA ARG A 31 -7.15 -9.24 -24.64
C ARG A 31 -8.48 -9.97 -24.56
N VAL A 32 -9.21 -9.82 -23.45
CA VAL A 32 -10.52 -10.47 -23.28
C VAL A 32 -11.55 -9.91 -24.27
N ALA A 33 -11.51 -8.60 -24.54
CA ALA A 33 -12.37 -7.99 -25.55
C ALA A 33 -12.06 -8.49 -26.98
N GLU A 34 -10.79 -8.75 -27.30
CA GLU A 34 -10.35 -9.25 -28.61
C GLU A 34 -10.59 -10.75 -28.79
N SER A 35 -10.36 -11.58 -27.75
CA SER A 35 -10.44 -13.05 -27.84
C SER A 35 -11.81 -13.62 -27.48
N GLY A 36 -12.61 -12.90 -26.69
CA GLY A 36 -13.84 -13.42 -26.08
C GLY A 36 -13.63 -14.47 -24.98
N ASP A 37 -12.38 -14.81 -24.64
CA ASP A 37 -12.04 -15.75 -23.57
C ASP A 37 -11.35 -15.03 -22.40
N GLY A 38 -12.03 -14.99 -21.26
CA GLY A 38 -11.55 -14.39 -20.01
C GLY A 38 -10.97 -15.39 -19.02
N ARG A 39 -10.91 -16.70 -19.33
CA ARG A 39 -10.44 -17.69 -18.36
C ARG A 39 -8.97 -17.48 -17.99
N GLY A 40 -8.70 -17.25 -16.71
CA GLY A 40 -7.35 -17.12 -16.16
C GLY A 40 -6.63 -15.82 -16.57
N ALA A 41 -7.32 -14.88 -17.22
CA ALA A 41 -6.74 -13.64 -17.68
C ALA A 41 -6.33 -12.70 -16.52
N GLU A 42 -6.80 -12.99 -15.31
CA GLU A 42 -6.55 -12.27 -14.07
C GLU A 42 -5.26 -12.66 -13.33
N SER A 43 -4.64 -13.82 -13.65
CA SER A 43 -3.51 -14.37 -12.86
C SER A 43 -2.38 -13.35 -12.66
N GLU A 44 -1.86 -12.78 -13.75
CA GLU A 44 -0.75 -11.83 -13.67
C GLU A 44 -1.12 -10.52 -12.94
N PRO A 45 -2.27 -9.86 -13.23
CA PRO A 45 -2.73 -8.75 -12.40
C PRO A 45 -2.89 -9.08 -10.92
N ILE A 46 -3.39 -10.27 -10.58
CA ILE A 46 -3.60 -10.69 -9.19
C ILE A 46 -2.26 -10.88 -8.46
N GLU A 47 -1.26 -11.48 -9.09
CA GLU A 47 0.09 -11.59 -8.52
C GLU A 47 0.71 -10.21 -8.22
N ILE A 48 0.48 -9.22 -9.09
CA ILE A 48 0.96 -7.85 -8.88
C ILE A 48 0.15 -7.16 -7.77
N LEU A 49 -1.15 -7.40 -7.68
CA LEU A 49 -1.98 -6.93 -6.58
C LEU A 49 -1.52 -7.50 -5.23
N GLU A 50 -1.18 -8.79 -5.17
CA GLU A 50 -0.61 -9.42 -3.97
C GLU A 50 0.72 -8.78 -3.57
N LEU A 51 1.59 -8.52 -4.54
CA LEU A 51 2.82 -7.76 -4.29
C LEU A 51 2.52 -6.37 -3.74
N LEU A 52 1.57 -5.64 -4.32
CA LEU A 52 1.17 -4.31 -3.85
C LEU A 52 0.69 -4.36 -2.39
N VAL A 53 -0.25 -5.25 -2.07
CA VAL A 53 -0.81 -5.37 -0.72
C VAL A 53 0.27 -5.69 0.29
N ARG A 54 1.19 -6.61 -0.05
CA ARG A 54 2.34 -6.94 0.82
C ARG A 54 3.22 -5.71 1.10
N GLU A 55 3.49 -4.90 0.08
CA GLU A 55 4.29 -3.68 0.24
C GLU A 55 3.54 -2.61 1.05
N VAL A 56 2.22 -2.45 0.87
CA VAL A 56 1.37 -1.55 1.67
C VAL A 56 1.39 -1.97 3.14
N THR A 57 1.14 -3.25 3.44
CA THR A 57 1.16 -3.76 4.82
C THR A 57 2.53 -3.56 5.48
N ARG A 58 3.63 -3.71 4.73
CA ARG A 58 4.97 -3.45 5.26
C ARG A 58 5.17 -1.97 5.59
N HIS A 59 4.72 -1.09 4.70
CA HIS A 59 4.81 0.35 4.86
C HIS A 59 4.00 0.81 6.09
N GLU A 60 2.72 0.45 6.15
CA GLU A 60 1.81 0.70 7.26
C GLU A 60 2.40 0.28 8.63
N GLU A 61 2.98 -0.91 8.70
CA GLU A 61 3.57 -1.43 9.94
C GLU A 61 4.69 -0.52 10.46
N GLU A 62 5.49 0.08 9.57
CA GLU A 62 6.56 1.00 9.95
C GLU A 62 5.99 2.33 10.46
N GLU A 63 4.89 2.79 9.90
CA GLU A 63 4.21 3.99 10.35
C GLU A 63 3.56 3.79 11.72
N ILE A 64 2.74 2.75 11.87
CA ILE A 64 2.03 2.41 13.12
C ILE A 64 3.01 2.17 14.27
N ARG A 65 4.16 1.54 14.01
CA ARG A 65 5.11 1.16 15.08
C ARG A 65 6.26 2.13 15.29
N CYS A 66 6.49 3.04 14.36
CA CYS A 66 7.58 4.01 14.45
C CYS A 66 7.06 5.44 14.31
N LEU A 67 6.54 5.82 13.14
CA LEU A 67 6.23 7.22 12.85
C LEU A 67 5.10 7.77 13.72
N PHE A 68 3.93 7.12 13.69
CA PHE A 68 2.72 7.64 14.35
C PHE A 68 2.89 7.79 15.86
N PRO A 69 3.46 6.80 16.60
CA PRO A 69 3.68 6.97 18.03
C PRO A 69 4.66 8.09 18.34
N ALA A 70 5.73 8.24 17.55
CA ALA A 70 6.70 9.32 17.76
C ALA A 70 6.06 10.68 17.50
N LEU A 71 5.28 10.80 16.41
CA LEU A 71 4.61 12.05 16.07
C LEU A 71 3.58 12.47 17.14
N LEU A 72 2.83 11.52 17.70
CA LEU A 72 1.88 11.78 18.79
C LEU A 72 2.53 12.28 20.09
N LEU A 73 3.80 11.96 20.34
CA LEU A 73 4.53 12.53 21.49
C LEU A 73 4.79 14.03 21.32
N HIS A 74 4.88 14.51 20.07
CA HIS A 74 5.18 15.91 19.75
C HIS A 74 3.95 16.72 19.32
N ALA A 75 2.92 16.07 18.77
CA ALA A 75 1.67 16.69 18.34
C ALA A 75 0.46 15.75 18.58
N PRO A 76 -0.02 15.65 19.83
CA PRO A 76 -1.18 14.83 20.18
C PRO A 76 -2.45 15.18 19.40
N GLU A 77 -2.59 16.44 18.97
CA GLU A 77 -3.73 16.91 18.16
C GLU A 77 -3.87 16.21 16.81
N LEU A 78 -2.81 15.52 16.34
CA LEU A 78 -2.84 14.73 15.11
C LEU A 78 -3.49 13.35 15.28
N GLU A 79 -3.90 12.94 16.47
CA GLU A 79 -4.53 11.62 16.71
C GLU A 79 -5.72 11.35 15.76
N GLY A 80 -6.57 12.36 15.56
CA GLY A 80 -7.74 12.23 14.68
C GLY A 80 -7.36 11.93 13.23
N ILE A 81 -6.35 12.63 12.69
CA ILE A 81 -5.89 12.39 11.32
C ILE A 81 -5.15 11.06 11.22
N LEU A 82 -4.28 10.72 12.18
CA LEU A 82 -3.54 9.45 12.15
C LEU A 82 -4.46 8.23 12.21
N ARG A 83 -5.58 8.32 12.94
CA ARG A 83 -6.61 7.27 12.92
C ARG A 83 -7.26 7.13 11.54
N VAL A 84 -7.52 8.24 10.84
CA VAL A 84 -8.07 8.18 9.48
C VAL A 84 -7.05 7.56 8.51
N MET A 85 -5.74 7.81 8.67
CA MET A 85 -4.72 7.14 7.85
C MET A 85 -4.75 5.62 8.08
N ASP A 86 -4.82 5.20 9.34
CA ASP A 86 -4.91 3.78 9.72
C ASP A 86 -6.17 3.09 9.14
N GLU A 87 -7.31 3.80 9.15
CA GLU A 87 -8.54 3.31 8.55
C GLU A 87 -8.41 3.08 7.03
N ASP A 88 -7.70 3.96 6.32
CA ASP A 88 -7.48 3.84 4.87
C ASP A 88 -6.64 2.60 4.52
N HIS A 89 -5.64 2.24 5.33
CA HIS A 89 -4.92 0.97 5.20
C HIS A 89 -5.88 -0.23 5.28
N GLY A 90 -6.77 -0.22 6.27
CA GLY A 90 -7.81 -1.23 6.43
C GLY A 90 -8.77 -1.29 5.24
N VAL A 91 -9.12 -0.16 4.62
CA VAL A 91 -9.97 -0.14 3.41
C VAL A 91 -9.26 -0.80 2.23
N ILE A 92 -7.98 -0.48 2.00
CA ILE A 92 -7.19 -1.08 0.92
C ILE A 92 -7.14 -2.61 1.07
N ALA A 93 -6.83 -3.10 2.27
CA ALA A 93 -6.77 -4.53 2.57
C ALA A 93 -8.13 -5.23 2.33
N ARG A 94 -9.24 -4.60 2.73
CA ARG A 94 -10.59 -5.15 2.50
C ARG A 94 -10.94 -5.24 1.02
N ILE A 95 -10.61 -4.23 0.22
CA ILE A 95 -10.88 -4.26 -1.23
C ILE A 95 -10.07 -5.38 -1.88
N ALA A 96 -8.77 -5.47 -1.59
CA ALA A 96 -7.92 -6.53 -2.14
C ALA A 96 -8.41 -7.94 -1.76
N HIS A 97 -8.83 -8.14 -0.51
CA HIS A 97 -9.42 -9.40 -0.08
C HIS A 97 -10.73 -9.74 -0.80
N GLY A 98 -11.57 -8.74 -1.05
CA GLY A 98 -12.77 -8.89 -1.86
C GLY A 98 -12.42 -9.40 -3.26
N LEU A 99 -11.43 -8.80 -3.91
CA LEU A 99 -10.95 -9.19 -5.24
C LEU A 99 -10.49 -10.64 -5.32
N TRP A 100 -9.78 -11.14 -4.30
CA TRP A 100 -9.37 -12.56 -4.27
C TRP A 100 -10.56 -13.51 -4.13
N LYS A 101 -11.58 -13.10 -3.38
CA LYS A 101 -12.77 -13.91 -3.06
C LYS A 101 -13.85 -13.90 -4.13
N GLU A 102 -13.74 -13.08 -5.17
CA GLU A 102 -14.73 -13.05 -6.25
C GLU A 102 -14.89 -14.44 -6.91
N PRO A 103 -16.13 -14.85 -7.23
CA PRO A 103 -16.40 -16.18 -7.78
C PRO A 103 -15.93 -16.29 -9.25
N PRO A 104 -15.65 -17.52 -9.75
CA PRO A 104 -15.13 -17.73 -11.10
C PRO A 104 -15.97 -17.12 -12.22
N GLU A 105 -17.29 -17.03 -12.05
CA GLU A 105 -18.21 -16.45 -13.03
C GLU A 105 -17.98 -14.95 -13.20
N VAL A 106 -17.75 -14.24 -12.10
CA VAL A 106 -17.39 -12.81 -12.10
C VAL A 106 -16.01 -12.62 -12.72
N LYS A 107 -15.07 -13.52 -12.41
CA LYS A 107 -13.69 -13.50 -12.92
C LYS A 107 -13.57 -13.59 -14.45
N ARG A 108 -14.60 -14.07 -15.16
CA ARG A 108 -14.64 -14.11 -16.64
C ARG A 108 -14.67 -12.74 -17.30
N SER A 109 -15.14 -11.70 -16.59
CA SER A 109 -15.11 -10.33 -17.05
C SER A 109 -13.96 -9.59 -16.38
N PRO A 110 -13.16 -8.76 -17.06
CA PRO A 110 -12.12 -7.96 -16.41
C PRO A 110 -12.69 -6.80 -15.57
N THR A 111 -14.00 -6.50 -15.67
CA THR A 111 -14.61 -5.31 -15.07
C THR A 111 -14.47 -5.23 -13.56
N TRP A 112 -14.69 -6.33 -12.83
CA TRP A 112 -14.56 -6.33 -11.36
C TRP A 112 -13.13 -5.97 -10.93
N LEU A 113 -12.12 -6.49 -11.65
CA LEU A 113 -10.72 -6.23 -11.39
C LEU A 113 -10.36 -4.77 -11.70
N ILE A 114 -10.84 -4.23 -12.83
CA ILE A 114 -10.68 -2.82 -13.18
C ILE A 114 -11.24 -1.92 -12.08
N LEU A 115 -12.48 -2.16 -11.65
CA LEU A 115 -13.14 -1.34 -10.63
C LEU A 115 -12.42 -1.42 -9.29
N GLY A 116 -12.01 -2.62 -8.87
CA GLY A 116 -11.27 -2.83 -7.65
C GLY A 116 -9.91 -2.15 -7.63
N VAL A 117 -9.10 -2.37 -8.67
CA VAL A 117 -7.78 -1.75 -8.80
C VAL A 117 -7.90 -0.23 -8.89
N THR A 118 -8.86 0.29 -9.66
CA THR A 118 -9.13 1.74 -9.72
C THR A 118 -9.44 2.32 -8.34
N ARG A 119 -10.26 1.61 -7.54
CA ARG A 119 -10.60 2.05 -6.18
C ARG A 119 -9.39 2.05 -5.26
N ILE A 120 -8.58 0.99 -5.27
CA ILE A 120 -7.34 0.92 -4.49
C ILE A 120 -6.40 2.05 -4.92
N ALA A 121 -6.22 2.27 -6.23
CA ALA A 121 -5.34 3.30 -6.76
C ALA A 121 -5.75 4.70 -6.31
N ASN A 122 -7.05 5.01 -6.32
CA ASN A 122 -7.55 6.30 -5.86
C ASN A 122 -7.30 6.52 -4.36
N ILE A 123 -7.57 5.51 -3.53
CA ILE A 123 -7.33 5.59 -2.08
C ILE A 123 -5.83 5.75 -1.82
N LEU A 124 -4.99 4.89 -2.39
CA LEU A 124 -3.55 4.90 -2.15
C LEU A 124 -2.89 6.22 -2.61
N ARG A 125 -3.29 6.77 -3.76
CA ARG A 125 -2.77 8.07 -4.23
C ARG A 125 -3.19 9.21 -3.30
N SER A 126 -4.43 9.23 -2.85
CA SER A 126 -4.92 10.24 -1.91
C SER A 126 -4.24 10.10 -0.54
N HIS A 127 -4.02 8.87 -0.09
CA HIS A 127 -3.31 8.54 1.16
C HIS A 127 -1.89 9.09 1.14
N ILE A 128 -1.10 8.70 0.14
CA ILE A 128 0.29 9.14 -0.06
C ILE A 128 0.36 10.67 -0.14
N ALA A 129 -0.53 11.30 -0.90
CA ALA A 129 -0.52 12.75 -1.07
C ALA A 129 -0.72 13.48 0.28
N ARG A 130 -1.66 12.99 1.10
CA ARG A 130 -1.93 13.57 2.41
C ARG A 130 -0.82 13.30 3.41
N GLU A 131 -0.25 12.10 3.43
CA GLU A 131 0.89 11.80 4.29
C GLU A 131 2.10 12.68 3.97
N GLU A 132 2.44 12.85 2.70
CA GLU A 132 3.58 13.68 2.33
C GLU A 132 3.34 15.16 2.61
N ALA A 133 2.13 15.66 2.35
CA ALA A 133 1.79 17.07 2.52
C ALA A 133 1.58 17.48 3.98
N GLU A 134 1.04 16.59 4.82
CA GLU A 134 0.62 16.91 6.18
C GLU A 134 1.47 16.18 7.22
N ILE A 135 1.51 14.85 7.17
CA ILE A 135 2.10 14.02 8.23
C ILE A 135 3.63 14.12 8.21
N TYR A 136 4.27 13.92 7.06
CA TYR A 136 5.72 13.92 6.94
C TYR A 136 6.27 15.34 7.11
N LEU A 137 5.56 16.35 6.62
CA LEU A 137 5.90 17.75 6.87
C LEU A 137 5.84 18.08 8.38
N ALA A 138 4.82 17.61 9.09
CA ALA A 138 4.74 17.78 10.54
C ALA A 138 5.89 17.04 11.25
N ALA A 139 6.18 15.80 10.86
CA ALA A 139 7.27 15.02 11.43
C ALA A 139 8.65 15.67 11.21
N GLU A 140 8.92 16.22 10.03
CA GLU A 140 10.17 16.96 9.73
C GLU A 140 10.34 18.19 10.60
N ARG A 141 9.24 18.87 10.93
CA ARG A 141 9.26 20.08 11.75
C ARG A 141 9.38 19.77 13.25
N LEU A 142 8.76 18.69 13.70
CA LEU A 142 8.52 18.43 15.12
C LEU A 142 9.46 17.40 15.73
N ILE A 143 9.91 16.41 14.95
CA ILE A 143 10.74 15.31 15.45
C ILE A 143 12.22 15.63 15.16
N PRO A 144 13.11 15.60 16.17
CA PRO A 144 14.54 15.79 15.95
C PRO A 144 15.11 14.83 14.91
N LYS A 145 16.05 15.30 14.10
CA LYS A 145 16.65 14.51 13.01
C LYS A 145 17.28 13.21 13.52
N GLU A 146 17.96 13.26 14.64
CA GLU A 146 18.63 12.12 15.28
C GLU A 146 17.61 11.06 15.72
N GLU A 147 16.41 11.49 16.13
CA GLU A 147 15.31 10.61 16.46
C GLU A 147 14.73 9.96 15.21
N LEU A 148 14.51 10.71 14.12
CA LEU A 148 14.10 10.16 12.82
C LEU A 148 15.12 9.14 12.28
N GLU A 149 16.41 9.34 12.51
CA GLU A 149 17.45 8.38 12.15
C GLU A 149 17.37 7.09 12.98
N ARG A 150 17.17 7.22 14.30
CA ARG A 150 16.94 6.07 15.20
C ARG A 150 15.68 5.29 14.83
N LEU A 151 14.57 5.98 14.55
CA LEU A 151 13.33 5.36 14.12
C LEU A 151 13.51 4.64 12.78
N GLY A 152 14.28 5.23 11.85
CA GLY A 152 14.64 4.55 10.59
C GLY A 152 15.44 3.26 10.83
N GLN A 153 16.34 3.24 11.83
CA GLN A 153 17.03 1.99 12.22
C GLN A 153 16.06 0.96 12.82
N LYS A 154 15.09 1.40 13.64
CA LYS A 154 14.04 0.53 14.21
C LYS A 154 13.17 -0.08 13.11
N ALA A 155 12.68 0.73 12.17
CA ALA A 155 11.89 0.28 11.02
C ALA A 155 12.62 -0.79 10.19
N ARG A 156 13.91 -0.57 9.89
CA ARG A 156 14.74 -1.59 9.21
C ARG A 156 14.85 -2.90 9.98
N ARG A 157 14.86 -2.88 11.32
CA ARG A 157 14.87 -4.10 12.14
C ARG A 157 13.51 -4.81 12.09
N ILE A 158 12.41 -4.06 12.08
CA ILE A 158 11.05 -4.62 11.90
C ILE A 158 10.99 -5.33 10.54
N ARG A 159 11.44 -4.65 9.48
CA ARG A 159 11.50 -5.17 8.11
C ARG A 159 12.27 -6.49 7.99
N ARG A 160 13.41 -6.62 8.68
CA ARG A 160 14.25 -7.83 8.65
C ARG A 160 13.68 -9.01 9.44
N ARG A 161 12.85 -8.76 10.46
CA ARG A 161 12.29 -9.82 11.33
C ARG A 161 11.07 -10.50 10.73
N ARG A 162 10.46 -9.88 9.71
CA ARG A 162 9.24 -10.36 9.09
C ARG A 162 9.56 -10.65 7.62
N ASP A 163 10.03 -11.87 7.37
CA ASP A 163 9.82 -12.50 6.08
C ASP A 163 8.47 -13.23 6.18
N PRO A 164 7.38 -12.75 5.57
CA PRO A 164 6.05 -13.34 5.74
C PRO A 164 5.95 -14.77 5.21
N TRP A 165 7.00 -15.29 4.56
CA TRP A 165 7.03 -16.57 3.87
C TRP A 165 8.06 -17.57 4.43
N SER A 166 8.62 -17.37 5.63
CA SER A 166 9.44 -18.40 6.30
C SER A 166 8.63 -19.57 6.90
N HIS A 167 7.34 -19.69 6.54
CA HIS A 167 6.50 -20.85 6.84
C HIS A 167 5.91 -21.43 5.54
N ALA A 168 6.79 -21.91 4.67
CA ALA A 168 6.46 -22.87 3.61
C ALA A 168 7.70 -23.74 3.35
N THR A 169 7.96 -24.67 4.26
CA THR A 169 8.68 -25.92 4.02
C THR A 169 7.92 -27.04 4.70
#